data_AF-A0A166F0J0-F1
#
_entry.id   AF-A0A166F0J0-F1
#
_cell.length_a   1.000
_cell.length_b   1.000
_cell.length_c   1.000
_cell.angle_alpha   90.00
_cell.angle_beta   90.00
_cell.angle_gamma   90.00
#
_symmetry.space_group_name_H-M   'P 1'
#
loop_
_entity.id
_entity.type
_entity.pdbx_description
1 polymer ?
#
loop_
_entity_poly.entity_id
_entity_poly.type
_entity_poly.pdbx_seq_one_letter_code
_entity_poly.pdbx_strand_id
1 'polypeptide(L)'
;MIVDVLSLGYLPSYQGSQQQNTTVFNSEQSEANLDIQYTVGLATGVPVVFVSVGDDNQASHLLVAVGDAYLDIVNYLAGEDSPPTVWTTSYGLVESMLSPAFADRICNAYAALGARGTSVLFASGDGGISGLQNETCSTFVPTFPSGCPYVTSVGATQNVDPEVAASFSSGGFSTYFAAPSYQTNATTKYLSAIGPVANAGLYNASGRGYPDVALIGNHVEIISNGTMKPVLGTNCSSPIFASIIALLNDELIVAGKPPLGFLNPWLYSTAVLNDITTGSNPGCNTNGFYTMSGWDPVTGLGSPDYVNLRAAAGLP
;
A
#
# COMPACT_ATOMS: atom_id res chain seq x y z
N MET A 1 -11.97 10.49 -1.71
CA MET A 1 -10.69 9.77 -1.64
C MET A 1 -9.56 10.73 -1.96
N ILE A 2 -8.43 10.60 -1.27
CA ILE A 2 -7.18 11.32 -1.57
C ILE A 2 -6.18 10.34 -2.18
N VAL A 3 -5.49 10.82 -3.21
CA VAL A 3 -4.32 10.18 -3.83
C VAL A 3 -3.20 11.21 -3.74
N ASP A 4 -2.03 10.82 -3.28
CA ASP A 4 -0.89 11.74 -3.23
C ASP A 4 0.36 11.22 -3.92
N VAL A 5 1.18 12.19 -4.33
CA VAL A 5 2.49 11.99 -4.95
C VAL A 5 3.51 12.86 -4.24
N LEU A 6 4.69 12.30 -3.93
CA LEU A 6 5.82 13.10 -3.44
C LEU A 6 6.37 13.96 -4.58
N SER A 7 6.38 15.29 -4.38
CA SER A 7 7.10 16.23 -5.22
C SER A 7 8.51 16.39 -4.68
N LEU A 8 9.47 15.75 -5.32
CA LEU A 8 10.89 15.94 -5.05
C LEU A 8 11.48 16.91 -6.09
N GLY A 9 10.96 18.15 -6.13
CA GLY A 9 11.54 19.25 -6.90
C GLY A 9 11.51 19.10 -8.43
N TYR A 10 10.77 18.14 -8.99
CA TYR A 10 10.65 17.93 -10.44
C TYR A 10 9.24 18.18 -11.02
N LEU A 11 8.26 18.52 -10.18
CA LEU A 11 6.93 18.89 -10.66
C LEU A 11 6.82 20.42 -10.76
N PRO A 12 6.57 21.00 -11.95
CA PRO A 12 6.17 22.40 -12.02
C PRO A 12 4.82 22.54 -11.29
N SER A 13 4.80 23.39 -10.27
CA SER A 13 3.65 23.89 -9.50
C SER A 13 2.29 23.69 -10.19
N TYR A 14 1.41 22.88 -9.57
CA TYR A 14 0.02 22.73 -10.00
C TYR A 14 -0.79 23.95 -9.52
N GLN A 15 -1.07 24.89 -10.43
CA GLN A 15 -2.14 25.88 -10.23
C GLN A 15 -3.48 25.27 -10.63
N GLY A 16 -4.49 25.45 -9.78
CA GLY A 16 -5.80 24.83 -9.93
C GLY A 16 -6.51 25.09 -11.26
N SER A 17 -7.44 24.19 -11.56
CA SER A 17 -8.40 24.19 -12.67
C SER A 17 -7.81 24.26 -14.09
N GLN A 18 -7.82 23.09 -14.76
CA GLN A 18 -7.89 22.92 -16.23
C GLN A 18 -6.84 23.66 -17.08
N GLN A 19 -5.81 22.95 -17.58
CA GLN A 19 -5.49 22.85 -19.01
C GLN A 19 -4.32 21.88 -19.24
N GLN A 20 -4.55 20.89 -20.13
CA GLN A 20 -3.54 20.00 -20.68
C GLN A 20 -2.43 20.83 -21.34
N ASN A 21 -1.21 20.79 -20.80
CA ASN A 21 -0.03 21.21 -21.55
C ASN A 21 1.06 20.14 -21.47
N THR A 22 1.43 19.69 -22.65
CA THR A 22 2.39 18.63 -22.97
C THR A 22 3.84 19.09 -22.81
N THR A 23 4.58 18.51 -21.87
CA THR A 23 6.05 18.44 -21.86
C THR A 23 6.49 17.11 -21.25
N VAL A 24 7.57 16.52 -21.78
CA VAL A 24 7.90 15.09 -21.65
C VAL A 24 8.94 14.79 -20.56
N PHE A 25 8.74 13.64 -19.87
CA PHE A 25 9.66 12.77 -19.09
C PHE A 25 9.98 13.13 -17.62
N ASN A 26 9.59 12.24 -16.69
CA ASN A 26 10.32 11.70 -15.52
C ASN A 26 9.38 10.73 -14.75
N SER A 27 9.89 9.70 -14.08
CA SER A 27 9.11 8.58 -13.48
C SER A 27 7.90 9.01 -12.62
N GLU A 28 8.00 10.16 -11.94
CA GLU A 28 6.94 10.73 -11.10
C GLU A 28 5.69 11.14 -11.89
N GLN A 29 5.82 11.56 -13.15
CA GLN A 29 4.66 11.82 -14.02
C GLN A 29 3.98 10.54 -14.48
N SER A 30 4.72 9.42 -14.58
CA SER A 30 4.12 8.12 -14.89
C SER A 30 3.35 7.58 -13.70
N GLU A 31 3.89 7.77 -12.50
CA GLU A 31 3.28 7.37 -11.22
C GLU A 31 1.98 8.15 -10.96
N ALA A 32 2.04 9.48 -10.94
CA ALA A 32 0.86 10.32 -10.74
C ALA A 32 -0.25 10.04 -11.77
N ASN A 33 0.14 9.75 -13.00
CA ASN A 33 -0.78 9.44 -14.09
C ASN A 33 -1.42 8.04 -13.95
N LEU A 34 -0.67 7.05 -13.47
CA LEU A 34 -1.17 5.72 -13.12
C LEU A 34 -2.19 5.83 -12.00
N ASP A 35 -1.82 6.46 -10.88
CA ASP A 35 -2.66 6.56 -9.69
C ASP A 35 -4.00 7.20 -10.03
N ILE A 36 -3.99 8.30 -10.80
CA ILE A 36 -5.21 9.01 -11.19
C ILE A 36 -6.07 8.19 -12.15
N GLN A 37 -5.48 7.49 -13.12
CA GLN A 37 -6.25 6.66 -14.05
C GLN A 37 -6.99 5.53 -13.33
N TYR A 38 -6.38 4.90 -12.34
CA TYR A 38 -7.01 3.79 -11.61
C TYR A 38 -7.86 4.22 -10.41
N THR A 39 -7.68 5.44 -9.91
CA THR A 39 -8.60 6.03 -8.93
C THR A 39 -9.84 6.63 -9.57
N VAL A 40 -9.69 7.52 -10.53
CA VAL A 40 -10.82 8.15 -11.23
C VAL A 40 -11.53 7.16 -12.16
N GLY A 41 -10.78 6.29 -12.84
CA GLY A 41 -11.34 5.35 -13.80
C GLY A 41 -12.18 4.23 -13.17
N LEU A 42 -11.85 3.82 -11.94
CA LEU A 42 -12.60 2.77 -11.23
C LEU A 42 -13.64 3.34 -10.26
N ALA A 43 -13.29 4.34 -9.42
CA ALA A 43 -14.20 4.91 -8.43
C ALA A 43 -15.08 6.03 -9.03
N THR A 44 -15.86 5.69 -10.06
CA THR A 44 -16.78 6.66 -10.70
C THR A 44 -17.83 7.14 -9.70
N GLY A 45 -18.04 8.46 -9.63
CA GLY A 45 -19.02 9.08 -8.72
C GLY A 45 -18.49 9.39 -7.33
N VAL A 46 -17.28 8.97 -6.98
CA VAL A 46 -16.60 9.35 -5.73
C VAL A 46 -15.68 10.56 -6.00
N PRO A 47 -15.72 11.62 -5.17
CA PRO A 47 -14.75 12.71 -5.28
C PRO A 47 -13.31 12.20 -5.05
N VAL A 48 -12.45 12.41 -6.05
CA VAL A 48 -11.01 12.12 -5.99
C VAL A 48 -10.23 13.42 -5.99
N VAL A 49 -9.34 13.58 -5.01
CA VAL A 49 -8.45 14.73 -4.89
C VAL A 49 -7.02 14.22 -4.98
N PHE A 50 -6.24 14.85 -5.87
CA PHE A 50 -4.81 14.61 -6.01
C PHE A 50 -4.03 15.63 -5.17
N VAL A 51 -3.10 15.16 -4.35
CA VAL A 51 -2.25 16.02 -3.51
C VAL A 51 -0.78 15.80 -3.88
N SER A 52 -0.04 16.89 -4.01
CA SER A 52 1.41 16.84 -4.19
C SER A 52 2.07 17.26 -2.88
N VAL A 53 2.98 16.46 -2.35
CA VAL A 53 3.58 16.65 -1.01
C VAL A 53 5.10 16.78 -1.14
N GLY A 54 5.67 17.85 -0.60
CA GLY A 54 7.11 18.12 -0.64
C GLY A 54 7.42 19.59 -0.90
N ASP A 55 8.70 19.97 -0.74
CA ASP A 55 9.19 21.34 -1.01
C ASP A 55 9.94 21.37 -2.35
N ASP A 56 9.52 22.29 -3.23
CA ASP A 56 10.13 22.52 -4.54
C ASP A 56 11.61 22.98 -4.45
N ASN A 57 12.12 23.33 -3.25
CA ASN A 57 13.41 23.98 -3.06
C ASN A 57 14.48 23.19 -2.26
N GLN A 58 14.21 21.96 -1.81
CA GLN A 58 15.19 21.23 -0.96
C GLN A 58 16.05 20.24 -1.75
N ALA A 59 17.24 20.70 -2.16
CA ALA A 59 18.30 19.87 -2.74
C ALA A 59 19.14 19.11 -1.70
N SER A 60 18.77 19.11 -0.41
CA SER A 60 19.60 18.54 0.65
C SER A 60 18.82 17.59 1.57
N HIS A 61 19.06 16.30 1.35
CA HIS A 61 18.63 15.11 2.11
C HIS A 61 17.24 14.54 1.80
N LEU A 62 17.17 13.72 0.73
CA LEU A 62 16.02 12.92 0.32
C LEU A 62 15.31 12.20 1.48
N LEU A 63 16.07 11.64 2.43
CA LEU A 63 15.50 10.95 3.60
C LEU A 63 14.73 11.88 4.54
N VAL A 64 15.24 13.09 4.76
CA VAL A 64 14.56 14.10 5.59
C VAL A 64 13.31 14.59 4.86
N ALA A 65 13.43 14.86 3.56
CA ALA A 65 12.30 15.31 2.74
C ALA A 65 11.14 14.29 2.70
N VAL A 66 11.44 12.99 2.53
CA VAL A 66 10.41 11.94 2.54
C VAL A 66 9.82 11.74 3.94
N GLY A 67 10.65 11.76 4.98
CA GLY A 67 10.21 11.64 6.36
C GLY A 67 9.29 12.79 6.81
N ASP A 68 9.63 14.02 6.45
CA ASP A 68 8.83 15.21 6.72
C ASP A 68 7.54 15.18 5.89
N ALA A 69 7.61 14.81 4.61
CA ALA A 69 6.43 14.66 3.77
C ALA A 69 5.39 13.70 4.34
N TYR A 70 5.81 12.57 4.95
CA TYR A 70 4.89 11.66 5.63
C TYR A 70 4.12 12.32 6.77
N LEU A 71 4.78 13.20 7.54
CA LEU A 71 4.14 13.93 8.63
C LEU A 71 3.30 15.10 8.11
N ASP A 72 3.74 15.79 7.06
CA ASP A 72 3.02 16.93 6.50
C ASP A 72 1.66 16.52 5.96
N ILE A 73 1.60 15.48 5.13
CA ILE A 73 0.33 15.02 4.56
C ILE A 73 -0.62 14.50 5.63
N VAL A 74 -0.15 13.68 6.58
CA VAL A 74 -1.03 13.15 7.63
C VAL A 74 -1.52 14.26 8.56
N ASN A 75 -0.69 15.26 8.89
CA ASN A 75 -1.11 16.40 9.70
C ASN A 75 -2.09 17.30 8.95
N TYR A 76 -1.87 17.51 7.65
CA TYR A 76 -2.81 18.23 6.79
C TYR A 76 -4.18 17.53 6.78
N LEU A 77 -4.22 16.25 6.44
CA LEU A 77 -5.47 15.47 6.41
C LEU A 77 -6.13 15.36 7.78
N ALA A 78 -5.34 15.20 8.84
CA ALA A 78 -5.84 15.16 10.22
C ALA A 78 -6.27 16.54 10.74
N GLY A 79 -5.93 17.63 10.06
CA GLY A 79 -6.36 18.99 10.37
C GLY A 79 -7.68 19.39 9.70
N GLU A 80 -8.12 18.67 8.66
CA GLU A 80 -9.39 18.93 7.98
C GLU A 80 -10.59 18.67 8.90
N ASP A 81 -11.65 19.48 8.79
CA ASP A 81 -12.89 19.27 9.55
C ASP A 81 -13.52 17.90 9.22
N SER A 82 -13.45 17.51 7.94
CA SER A 82 -13.93 16.23 7.41
C SER A 82 -12.84 15.59 6.54
N PRO A 83 -11.96 14.74 7.12
CA PRO A 83 -10.91 14.04 6.39
C PRO A 83 -11.48 13.15 5.28
N PRO A 84 -10.67 12.81 4.26
CA PRO A 84 -11.09 11.83 3.26
C PRO A 84 -11.38 10.48 3.92
N THR A 85 -12.34 9.72 3.38
CA THR A 85 -12.63 8.36 3.85
C THR A 85 -11.57 7.34 3.44
N VAL A 86 -10.79 7.64 2.40
CA VAL A 86 -9.70 6.80 1.89
C VAL A 86 -8.54 7.70 1.45
N TRP A 87 -7.33 7.31 1.84
CA TRP A 87 -6.07 7.90 1.41
C TRP A 87 -5.14 6.77 0.94
N THR A 88 -4.60 6.89 -0.27
CA THR A 88 -3.58 5.99 -0.82
C THR A 88 -2.35 6.75 -1.27
N THR A 89 -1.19 6.15 -1.06
CA THR A 89 0.10 6.67 -1.53
C THR A 89 0.99 5.54 -2.02
N SER A 90 1.87 5.86 -2.95
CA SER A 90 2.78 4.94 -3.64
C SER A 90 4.25 5.14 -3.23
N TYR A 91 4.48 5.78 -2.08
CA TYR A 91 5.81 6.15 -1.61
C TYR A 91 6.20 5.43 -0.32
N GLY A 92 7.40 4.85 -0.36
CA GLY A 92 7.98 4.11 0.75
C GLY A 92 9.41 4.55 1.07
N LEU A 93 9.89 4.12 2.23
CA LEU A 93 11.30 4.01 2.57
C LEU A 93 11.64 2.56 2.96
N VAL A 94 12.92 2.24 3.04
CA VAL A 94 13.35 1.05 3.79
C VAL A 94 13.19 1.36 5.28
N GLU A 95 12.63 0.43 6.05
CA GLU A 95 12.32 0.66 7.47
C GLU A 95 13.56 1.09 8.27
N SER A 96 14.72 0.51 7.98
CA SER A 96 15.98 0.83 8.64
C SER A 96 16.55 2.22 8.33
N MET A 97 15.96 2.96 7.39
CA MET A 97 16.37 4.35 7.10
C MET A 97 15.82 5.33 8.13
N LEU A 98 14.79 4.96 8.90
CA LEU A 98 14.21 5.80 9.94
C LEU A 98 14.69 5.36 11.32
N SER A 99 14.75 6.27 12.28
CA SER A 99 14.89 5.82 13.68
C SER A 99 13.57 5.17 14.13
N PRO A 100 13.59 4.12 15.00
CA PRO A 100 12.37 3.53 15.53
C PRO A 100 11.41 4.56 16.15
N ALA A 101 11.95 5.53 16.91
CA ALA A 101 11.14 6.58 17.52
C ALA A 101 10.43 7.50 16.50
N PHE A 102 11.05 7.73 15.34
CA PHE A 102 10.44 8.53 14.28
C PHE A 102 9.41 7.71 13.49
N ALA A 103 9.69 6.44 13.22
CA ALA A 103 8.72 5.52 12.65
C ALA A 103 7.48 5.39 13.54
N ASP A 104 7.65 5.27 14.86
CA ASP A 104 6.56 5.29 15.85
C ASP A 104 5.73 6.57 15.77
N ARG A 105 6.38 7.74 15.65
CA ARG A 105 5.68 9.03 15.54
C ARG A 105 4.80 9.09 14.29
N ILE A 106 5.32 8.66 13.14
CA ILE A 106 4.57 8.60 11.89
C ILE A 106 3.39 7.62 12.02
N CYS A 107 3.64 6.42 12.57
CA CYS A 107 2.60 5.42 12.79
C CYS A 107 1.48 5.89 13.72
N ASN A 108 1.82 6.61 14.78
CA ASN A 108 0.82 7.20 15.69
C ASN A 108 -0.02 8.27 14.98
N ALA A 109 0.56 9.02 14.04
CA ALA A 109 -0.20 9.98 13.22
C ALA A 109 -1.18 9.24 12.28
N TYR A 110 -0.75 8.15 11.64
CA TYR A 110 -1.66 7.31 10.83
C TYR A 110 -2.75 6.66 11.67
N ALA A 111 -2.45 6.23 12.90
CA ALA A 111 -3.45 5.73 13.85
C ALA A 111 -4.50 6.81 14.17
N ALA A 112 -4.05 8.05 14.42
CA ALA A 112 -4.94 9.17 14.71
C ALA A 112 -5.84 9.50 13.51
N LEU A 113 -5.30 9.52 12.29
CA LEU A 113 -6.09 9.72 11.06
C LEU A 113 -7.08 8.56 10.84
N GLY A 114 -6.64 7.31 11.05
CA GLY A 114 -7.51 6.14 10.98
C GLY A 114 -8.67 6.17 11.97
N ALA A 115 -8.42 6.67 13.19
CA ALA A 115 -9.46 6.88 14.20
C ALA A 115 -10.50 7.94 13.82
N ARG A 116 -10.17 8.84 12.86
CA ARG A 116 -11.12 9.80 12.28
C ARG A 116 -11.91 9.22 11.09
N GLY A 117 -11.75 7.94 10.76
CA GLY A 117 -12.53 7.26 9.73
C GLY A 117 -11.88 7.21 8.35
N THR A 118 -10.57 7.50 8.24
CA THR A 118 -9.81 7.37 7.00
C THR A 118 -9.15 6.00 6.88
N SER A 119 -9.36 5.30 5.77
CA SER A 119 -8.54 4.15 5.39
C SER A 119 -7.19 4.63 4.83
N VAL A 120 -6.09 4.29 5.49
CA VAL A 120 -4.72 4.69 5.09
C VAL A 120 -4.03 3.53 4.39
N LEU A 121 -3.73 3.68 3.10
CA LEU A 121 -3.26 2.62 2.21
C LEU A 121 -1.87 2.94 1.65
N PHE A 122 -1.00 1.94 1.63
CA PHE A 122 0.37 2.07 1.11
C PHE A 122 0.72 0.90 0.21
N ALA A 123 1.32 1.18 -0.94
CA ALA A 123 1.99 0.17 -1.76
C ALA A 123 3.10 -0.53 -0.95
N SER A 124 3.22 -1.85 -1.07
CA SER A 124 4.16 -2.61 -0.25
C SER A 124 5.62 -2.49 -0.69
N GLY A 125 5.85 -2.19 -1.98
CA GLY A 125 7.16 -2.14 -2.64
C GLY A 125 7.32 -3.20 -3.74
N ASP A 126 8.34 -3.02 -4.57
CA ASP A 126 8.59 -3.81 -5.78
C ASP A 126 9.94 -4.57 -5.75
N GLY A 127 10.51 -4.74 -4.55
CA GLY A 127 11.80 -5.37 -4.31
C GLY A 127 11.73 -6.83 -3.89
N GLY A 128 10.54 -7.43 -3.81
CA GLY A 128 10.35 -8.71 -3.13
C GLY A 128 10.79 -8.61 -1.67
N ILE A 129 11.62 -9.53 -1.20
CA ILE A 129 12.19 -9.41 0.16
C ILE A 129 13.40 -8.45 0.26
N SER A 130 13.83 -7.84 -0.86
CA SER A 130 14.99 -6.93 -0.92
C SER A 130 14.66 -5.45 -0.66
N GLY A 131 13.45 -5.11 -0.19
CA GLY A 131 13.07 -3.74 0.14
C GLY A 131 12.04 -3.16 -0.83
N LEU A 132 12.09 -1.85 -1.08
CA LEU A 132 11.15 -1.17 -2.00
C LEU A 132 11.43 -1.45 -3.47
N GLN A 133 12.68 -1.74 -3.78
CA GLN A 133 13.20 -2.07 -5.08
C GLN A 133 14.23 -3.19 -4.89
N ASN A 134 14.74 -3.76 -5.98
CA ASN A 134 15.76 -4.79 -5.86
C ASN A 134 17.08 -4.20 -5.35
N GLU A 135 17.41 -4.46 -4.09
CA GLU A 135 18.66 -4.02 -3.45
C GLU A 135 19.59 -5.19 -3.10
N THR A 136 20.86 -4.89 -2.83
CA THR A 136 21.80 -5.87 -2.28
C THR A 136 21.62 -5.99 -0.78
N CYS A 137 21.41 -7.21 -0.30
CA CYS A 137 21.09 -7.46 1.10
C CYS A 137 21.60 -8.81 1.60
N SER A 138 21.91 -8.87 2.89
CA SER A 138 22.33 -10.07 3.62
C SER A 138 21.23 -10.64 4.52
N THR A 139 20.23 -9.82 4.87
CA THR A 139 19.00 -10.18 5.56
C THR A 139 17.83 -9.54 4.80
N PHE A 140 16.60 -10.01 5.03
CA PHE A 140 15.44 -9.41 4.40
C PHE A 140 15.27 -7.96 4.84
N VAL A 141 14.75 -7.12 3.94
CA VAL A 141 14.72 -5.67 4.08
C VAL A 141 13.26 -5.21 4.15
N PRO A 142 12.72 -4.96 5.35
CA PRO A 142 11.36 -4.49 5.50
C PRO A 142 11.15 -3.09 4.93
N THR A 143 9.97 -2.85 4.36
CA THR A 143 9.57 -1.53 3.86
C THR A 143 8.75 -0.77 4.90
N PHE A 144 8.85 0.55 4.85
CA PHE A 144 8.07 1.48 5.65
C PHE A 144 7.29 2.40 4.70
N PRO A 145 6.01 2.72 4.98
CA PRO A 145 5.24 2.37 6.17
C PRO A 145 4.58 0.99 6.21
N SER A 146 4.86 0.07 5.29
CA SER A 146 4.21 -1.26 5.31
C SER A 146 4.42 -2.05 6.60
N GLY A 147 5.55 -1.87 7.29
CA GLY A 147 5.77 -2.41 8.64
C GLY A 147 4.88 -1.81 9.74
N CYS A 148 4.27 -0.64 9.51
CA CYS A 148 3.40 0.06 10.44
C CYS A 148 2.09 -0.71 10.70
N PRO A 149 1.63 -0.86 11.95
CA PRO A 149 0.43 -1.62 12.27
C PRO A 149 -0.88 -0.83 12.02
N TYR A 150 -0.81 0.43 11.59
CA TYR A 150 -1.97 1.32 11.42
C TYR A 150 -2.26 1.72 9.96
N VAL A 151 -1.56 1.08 9.01
CA VAL A 151 -1.82 1.22 7.58
C VAL A 151 -2.20 -0.13 7.00
N THR A 152 -2.96 -0.12 5.92
CA THR A 152 -3.19 -1.31 5.10
C THR A 152 -2.12 -1.35 4.01
N SER A 153 -1.21 -2.31 4.09
CA SER A 153 -0.16 -2.54 3.09
C SER A 153 -0.71 -3.36 1.93
N VAL A 154 -0.51 -2.89 0.70
CA VAL A 154 -1.07 -3.48 -0.52
C VAL A 154 0.06 -4.04 -1.39
N GLY A 155 0.12 -5.36 -1.49
CA GLY A 155 1.03 -6.08 -2.38
C GLY A 155 0.48 -6.27 -3.78
N ALA A 156 1.21 -7.05 -4.58
CA ALA A 156 0.90 -7.29 -5.98
C ALA A 156 0.67 -8.77 -6.33
N THR A 157 -0.36 -9.00 -7.11
CA THR A 157 -0.61 -10.25 -7.85
C THR A 157 -0.38 -10.03 -9.35
N GLN A 158 -0.41 -11.12 -10.11
CA GLN A 158 -0.37 -11.12 -11.57
C GLN A 158 -1.25 -12.23 -12.14
N ASN A 159 -1.57 -12.13 -13.43
CA ASN A 159 -2.52 -12.99 -14.13
C ASN A 159 -3.96 -12.87 -13.58
N VAL A 160 -4.89 -13.65 -14.14
CA VAL A 160 -6.32 -13.64 -13.75
C VAL A 160 -6.81 -15.04 -13.40
N ASP A 161 -6.49 -16.04 -14.23
CA ASP A 161 -6.88 -17.42 -13.99
C ASP A 161 -5.76 -18.39 -14.48
N PRO A 162 -4.90 -18.88 -13.57
CA PRO A 162 -4.87 -18.59 -12.14
C PRO A 162 -4.27 -17.21 -11.83
N GLU A 163 -4.85 -16.48 -10.86
CA GLU A 163 -4.19 -15.36 -10.19
C GLU A 163 -3.06 -15.89 -9.30
N VAL A 164 -1.86 -15.31 -9.41
CA VAL A 164 -0.65 -15.75 -8.69
C VAL A 164 0.10 -14.56 -8.12
N ALA A 165 0.99 -14.78 -7.15
CA ALA A 165 1.82 -13.70 -6.63
C ALA A 165 2.70 -13.09 -7.73
N ALA A 166 2.80 -11.76 -7.73
CA ALA A 166 3.84 -11.08 -8.49
C ALA A 166 5.16 -11.18 -7.72
N SER A 167 6.23 -11.65 -8.37
CA SER A 167 7.50 -11.92 -7.68
C SER A 167 8.18 -10.68 -7.09
N PHE A 168 7.85 -9.50 -7.61
CA PHE A 168 8.35 -8.23 -7.10
C PHE A 168 7.57 -7.73 -5.88
N SER A 169 6.40 -8.30 -5.56
CA SER A 169 5.57 -7.87 -4.43
C SER A 169 6.37 -7.92 -3.13
N SER A 170 6.67 -6.76 -2.58
CA SER A 170 7.40 -6.68 -1.34
C SER A 170 6.55 -7.15 -0.17
N GLY A 171 7.16 -7.93 0.69
CA GLY A 171 6.48 -8.55 1.82
C GLY A 171 7.49 -9.15 2.79
N GLY A 172 7.09 -9.30 4.05
CA GLY A 172 7.98 -9.77 5.09
C GLY A 172 7.48 -9.42 6.47
N PHE A 173 8.42 -9.21 7.38
CA PHE A 173 8.14 -8.91 8.79
C PHE A 173 8.93 -7.68 9.22
N SER A 174 8.25 -6.71 9.83
CA SER A 174 8.88 -5.52 10.40
C SER A 174 9.95 -5.89 11.43
N THR A 175 11.04 -5.13 11.43
CA THR A 175 12.07 -5.14 12.48
C THR A 175 11.76 -4.20 13.64
N TYR A 176 10.83 -3.25 13.48
CA TYR A 176 10.48 -2.25 14.49
C TYR A 176 9.20 -2.58 15.24
N PHE A 177 8.15 -2.96 14.52
CA PHE A 177 6.81 -3.12 15.06
C PHE A 177 6.50 -4.60 15.30
N ALA A 178 6.04 -4.92 16.51
CA ALA A 178 5.55 -6.26 16.82
C ALA A 178 4.25 -6.57 16.06
N ALA A 179 3.97 -7.87 15.86
CA ALA A 179 2.71 -8.30 15.25
C ALA A 179 1.50 -7.78 16.05
N PRO A 180 0.60 -6.98 15.43
CA PRO A 180 -0.58 -6.46 16.11
C PRO A 180 -1.60 -7.58 16.39
N SER A 181 -2.44 -7.40 17.40
CA SER A 181 -3.37 -8.42 17.89
C SER A 181 -4.34 -8.94 16.83
N TYR A 182 -4.76 -8.09 15.89
CA TYR A 182 -5.63 -8.48 14.78
C TYR A 182 -4.94 -9.45 13.79
N GLN A 183 -3.60 -9.48 13.75
CA GLN A 183 -2.81 -10.26 12.80
C GLN A 183 -2.10 -11.45 13.46
N THR A 184 -1.90 -11.45 14.79
CA THR A 184 -1.05 -12.44 15.48
C THR A 184 -1.39 -13.90 15.13
N ASN A 185 -2.68 -14.24 14.98
CA ASN A 185 -3.09 -15.59 14.59
C ASN A 185 -2.59 -15.96 13.18
N ALA A 186 -2.80 -15.05 12.22
CA ALA A 186 -2.40 -15.22 10.83
C ALA A 186 -0.88 -15.42 10.68
N THR A 187 -0.08 -14.55 11.28
CA THR A 187 1.39 -14.66 11.23
C THR A 187 1.90 -15.91 11.95
N THR A 188 1.35 -16.23 13.12
CA THR A 188 1.74 -17.44 13.87
C THR A 188 1.46 -18.71 13.08
N LYS A 189 0.31 -18.78 12.40
CA LYS A 189 -0.07 -19.92 11.55
C LYS A 189 0.91 -20.08 10.38
N TYR A 190 1.24 -19.00 9.68
CA TYR A 190 2.21 -19.02 8.59
C TYR A 190 3.60 -19.47 9.07
N LEU A 191 4.11 -18.86 10.14
CA LEU A 191 5.43 -19.19 10.70
C LEU A 191 5.53 -20.64 11.18
N SER A 192 4.45 -21.17 11.75
CA SER A 192 4.37 -22.57 12.15
C SER A 192 4.41 -23.52 10.94
N ALA A 193 3.81 -23.12 9.82
CA ALA A 193 3.74 -23.94 8.61
C ALA A 193 5.07 -23.98 7.85
N ILE A 194 5.76 -22.84 7.71
CA ILE A 194 7.08 -22.82 7.03
C ILE A 194 8.19 -23.45 7.88
N GLY A 195 7.98 -23.54 9.19
CA GLY A 195 8.91 -24.13 10.15
C GLY A 195 10.13 -23.25 10.44
N PRO A 196 10.92 -23.59 11.48
CA PRO A 196 11.98 -22.72 12.01
C PRO A 196 13.23 -22.63 11.12
N VAL A 197 13.35 -23.50 10.11
CA VAL A 197 14.52 -23.57 9.21
C VAL A 197 14.33 -22.66 7.99
N ALA A 198 13.08 -22.44 7.56
CA ALA A 198 12.79 -21.58 6.42
C ALA A 198 13.20 -20.13 6.72
N ASN A 199 14.09 -19.58 5.90
CA ASN A 199 14.62 -18.22 6.03
C ASN A 199 15.22 -17.92 7.42
N ALA A 200 15.74 -18.93 8.10
CA ALA A 200 16.27 -18.80 9.46
C ALA A 200 17.34 -17.71 9.56
N GLY A 201 17.15 -16.78 10.50
CA GLY A 201 18.09 -15.66 10.74
C GLY A 201 17.98 -14.51 9.74
N LEU A 202 17.09 -14.56 8.75
CA LEU A 202 16.95 -13.52 7.72
C LEU A 202 15.87 -12.47 8.03
N TYR A 203 14.99 -12.71 9.00
CA TYR A 203 13.86 -11.84 9.32
C TYR A 203 13.49 -11.86 10.82
N ASN A 204 12.71 -10.87 11.27
CA ASN A 204 12.17 -10.80 12.62
C ASN A 204 10.81 -11.53 12.71
N ALA A 205 10.80 -12.77 13.19
CA ALA A 205 9.58 -13.58 13.29
C ALA A 205 8.52 -13.04 14.28
N SER A 206 8.87 -12.08 15.14
CA SER A 206 7.91 -11.42 16.05
C SER A 206 7.31 -10.13 15.47
N GLY A 207 7.75 -9.72 14.28
CA GLY A 207 7.35 -8.48 13.64
C GLY A 207 5.94 -8.49 13.07
N ARG A 208 5.41 -7.30 12.78
CA ARG A 208 4.22 -7.10 11.94
C ARG A 208 4.51 -7.66 10.55
N GLY A 209 3.71 -8.65 10.13
CA GLY A 209 3.83 -9.26 8.81
C GLY A 209 3.16 -8.39 7.76
N TYR A 210 3.67 -8.25 6.53
CA TYR A 210 3.02 -7.49 5.45
C TYR A 210 3.27 -8.18 4.09
N PRO A 211 2.45 -7.94 3.05
CA PRO A 211 1.31 -7.02 2.99
C PRO A 211 0.06 -7.54 3.73
N ASP A 212 -1.00 -6.73 3.77
CA ASP A 212 -2.31 -7.13 4.31
C ASP A 212 -3.23 -7.72 3.24
N VAL A 213 -3.16 -7.18 2.02
CA VAL A 213 -3.92 -7.62 0.83
C VAL A 213 -3.02 -7.51 -0.40
N ALA A 214 -3.41 -8.11 -1.53
CA ALA A 214 -2.70 -7.91 -2.79
C ALA A 214 -3.65 -7.90 -3.99
N LEU A 215 -3.33 -7.08 -4.99
CA LEU A 215 -4.14 -6.92 -6.21
C LEU A 215 -3.26 -6.91 -7.45
N ILE A 216 -3.87 -7.01 -8.62
CA ILE A 216 -3.17 -6.97 -9.90
C ILE A 216 -2.18 -5.79 -9.95
N GLY A 217 -0.90 -6.12 -10.09
CA GLY A 217 0.19 -5.16 -10.13
C GLY A 217 1.10 -5.32 -11.33
N ASN A 218 0.84 -6.30 -12.22
CA ASN A 218 1.68 -6.57 -13.39
C ASN A 218 0.85 -6.45 -14.67
N HIS A 219 1.44 -5.92 -15.75
CA HIS A 219 0.77 -5.64 -17.03
C HIS A 219 -0.48 -4.78 -16.89
N VAL A 220 -0.39 -3.73 -16.06
CA VAL A 220 -1.46 -2.77 -15.82
C VAL A 220 -1.38 -1.67 -16.89
N GLU A 221 -2.47 -1.43 -17.62
CA GLU A 221 -2.45 -0.52 -18.78
C GLU A 221 -2.75 0.93 -18.39
N ILE A 222 -1.88 1.85 -18.80
CA ILE A 222 -2.10 3.29 -18.65
C ILE A 222 -1.99 4.00 -19.99
N ILE A 223 -2.66 5.14 -20.13
CA ILE A 223 -2.41 6.09 -21.22
C ILE A 223 -1.34 7.07 -20.76
N SER A 224 -0.18 7.08 -21.41
CA SER A 224 0.91 8.01 -21.15
C SER A 224 1.29 8.71 -22.45
N ASN A 225 1.21 10.05 -22.47
CA ASN A 225 1.40 10.88 -23.67
C ASN A 225 0.53 10.41 -24.85
N GLY A 226 -0.75 10.12 -24.57
CA GLY A 226 -1.73 9.69 -25.57
C GLY A 226 -1.52 8.27 -26.12
N THR A 227 -0.60 7.49 -25.57
CA THR A 227 -0.32 6.11 -25.99
C THR A 227 -0.55 5.14 -24.84
N MET A 228 -1.18 4.00 -25.13
CA MET A 228 -1.37 2.91 -24.18
C MET A 228 -0.04 2.19 -23.90
N LYS A 229 0.29 1.99 -22.63
CA LYS A 229 1.52 1.32 -22.17
C LYS A 229 1.22 0.43 -20.98
N PRO A 230 1.78 -0.79 -20.92
CA PRO A 230 1.77 -1.58 -19.70
C PRO A 230 2.80 -1.02 -18.71
N VAL A 231 2.42 -0.98 -17.44
CA VAL A 231 3.29 -0.74 -16.29
C VAL A 231 3.14 -1.88 -15.29
N LEU A 232 4.01 -1.89 -14.29
CA LEU A 232 3.98 -2.84 -13.19
C LEU A 232 4.40 -2.15 -11.90
N GLY A 233 4.01 -2.74 -10.76
CA GLY A 233 4.36 -2.30 -9.42
C GLY A 233 3.17 -2.44 -8.48
N THR A 234 3.46 -2.53 -7.18
CA THR A 234 2.47 -2.44 -6.08
C THR A 234 1.78 -1.08 -6.05
N ASN A 235 2.43 -0.07 -6.64
CA ASN A 235 1.88 1.22 -7.02
C ASN A 235 0.67 1.13 -7.95
N CYS A 236 0.51 0.06 -8.73
CA CYS A 236 -0.73 -0.18 -9.47
C CYS A 236 -1.83 -0.73 -8.56
N SER A 237 -1.45 -1.66 -7.67
CA SER A 237 -2.36 -2.40 -6.79
C SER A 237 -3.03 -1.49 -5.74
N SER A 238 -2.27 -0.57 -5.13
CA SER A 238 -2.76 0.32 -4.07
C SER A 238 -3.91 1.24 -4.51
N PRO A 239 -3.80 2.03 -5.60
CA PRO A 239 -4.90 2.88 -6.08
C PRO A 239 -6.12 2.06 -6.55
N ILE A 240 -5.94 0.85 -7.09
CA ILE A 240 -7.06 -0.05 -7.41
C ILE A 240 -7.81 -0.44 -6.13
N PHE A 241 -7.08 -0.82 -5.08
CA PHE A 241 -7.69 -1.16 -3.81
C PHE A 241 -8.37 0.05 -3.15
N ALA A 242 -7.74 1.22 -3.25
CA ALA A 242 -8.30 2.48 -2.78
C ALA A 242 -9.67 2.77 -3.43
N SER A 243 -9.77 2.56 -4.75
CA SER A 243 -11.03 2.68 -5.50
C SER A 243 -12.11 1.73 -5.00
N ILE A 244 -11.76 0.47 -4.74
CA ILE A 244 -12.68 -0.54 -4.19
C ILE A 244 -13.24 -0.09 -2.83
N ILE A 245 -12.35 0.35 -1.93
CA ILE A 245 -12.75 0.83 -0.59
C ILE A 245 -13.56 2.13 -0.69
N ALA A 246 -13.23 3.01 -1.62
CA ALA A 246 -13.95 4.26 -1.85
C ALA A 246 -15.40 4.01 -2.31
N LEU A 247 -15.60 3.08 -3.25
CA LEU A 247 -16.92 2.64 -3.70
C LEU A 247 -17.71 1.96 -2.57
N LEU A 248 -17.04 1.11 -1.78
CA LEU A 248 -17.68 0.44 -0.64
C LEU A 248 -18.12 1.45 0.43
N ASN A 249 -17.29 2.46 0.71
CA ASN A 249 -17.65 3.57 1.60
C ASN A 249 -18.82 4.40 1.07
N ASP A 250 -18.89 4.64 -0.24
CA ASP A 250 -20.04 5.34 -0.86
C ASP A 250 -21.34 4.57 -0.62
N GLU A 251 -21.35 3.26 -0.89
CA GLU A 251 -22.53 2.41 -0.62
C GLU A 251 -22.91 2.38 0.86
N LEU A 252 -21.93 2.30 1.77
CA LEU A 252 -22.16 2.37 3.21
C LEU A 252 -22.82 3.69 3.61
N ILE A 253 -22.31 4.82 3.11
CA ILE A 253 -22.85 6.14 3.40
C ILE A 253 -24.28 6.28 2.89
N VAL A 254 -24.56 5.83 1.67
CA VAL A 254 -25.93 5.79 1.11
C VAL A 254 -26.86 4.93 1.96
N ALA A 255 -26.36 3.83 2.53
CA ALA A 255 -27.09 2.97 3.45
C ALA A 255 -27.16 3.52 4.90
N GLY A 256 -26.67 4.74 5.17
CA GLY A 256 -26.67 5.35 6.50
C GLY A 256 -25.68 4.71 7.48
N LYS A 257 -24.67 4.00 6.99
CA LYS A 257 -23.59 3.39 7.77
C LYS A 257 -22.33 4.25 7.73
N PRO A 258 -21.47 4.18 8.76
CA PRO A 258 -20.18 4.87 8.73
C PRO A 258 -19.24 4.25 7.67
N PRO A 259 -18.27 5.03 7.16
CA PRO A 259 -17.18 4.47 6.36
C PRO A 259 -16.33 3.48 7.18
N LEU A 260 -15.59 2.62 6.51
CA LEU A 260 -14.83 1.53 7.13
C LEU A 260 -13.67 2.02 8.01
N GLY A 261 -13.06 3.16 7.69
CA GLY A 261 -11.92 3.71 8.44
C GLY A 261 -10.72 2.76 8.44
N PHE A 262 -10.13 2.52 9.62
CA PHE A 262 -9.00 1.59 9.76
C PHE A 262 -9.40 0.14 9.43
N LEU A 263 -8.93 -0.36 8.29
CA LEU A 263 -9.44 -1.59 7.67
C LEU A 263 -8.93 -2.89 8.32
N ASN A 264 -7.70 -2.91 8.84
CA ASN A 264 -7.02 -4.18 9.13
C ASN A 264 -7.81 -5.07 10.11
N PRO A 265 -8.29 -4.61 11.27
CA PRO A 265 -9.06 -5.46 12.17
C PRO A 265 -10.29 -6.09 11.51
N TRP A 266 -10.97 -5.36 10.63
CA TRP A 266 -12.10 -5.87 9.86
C TRP A 266 -11.65 -6.91 8.83
N LEU A 267 -10.63 -6.61 8.01
CA LEU A 267 -10.09 -7.51 7.00
C LEU A 267 -9.66 -8.86 7.58
N TYR A 268 -8.90 -8.85 8.69
CA TYR A 268 -8.45 -10.09 9.34
C TYR A 268 -9.57 -10.86 10.04
N SER A 269 -10.77 -10.29 10.18
CA SER A 269 -11.93 -10.94 10.80
C SER A 269 -12.91 -11.60 9.82
N THR A 270 -12.88 -11.23 8.54
CA THR A 270 -13.96 -11.57 7.58
C THR A 270 -13.67 -12.80 6.71
N ALA A 271 -12.40 -13.11 6.42
CA ALA A 271 -12.00 -14.25 5.57
C ALA A 271 -12.70 -14.30 4.20
N VAL A 272 -12.95 -13.14 3.58
CA VAL A 272 -13.73 -12.99 2.33
C VAL A 272 -12.92 -12.70 1.07
N LEU A 273 -11.59 -12.69 1.19
CA LEU A 273 -10.67 -12.40 0.08
C LEU A 273 -10.32 -13.69 -0.68
N ASN A 274 -9.94 -13.54 -1.95
CA ASN A 274 -9.47 -14.65 -2.78
C ASN A 274 -8.03 -15.01 -2.39
N ASP A 275 -7.87 -16.18 -1.79
CA ASP A 275 -6.60 -16.71 -1.29
C ASP A 275 -5.63 -17.01 -2.46
N ILE A 276 -4.45 -16.39 -2.45
CA ILE A 276 -3.43 -16.59 -3.49
C ILE A 276 -2.42 -17.59 -2.97
N THR A 277 -2.41 -18.80 -3.54
CA THR A 277 -1.59 -19.91 -2.99
C THR A 277 -0.44 -20.35 -3.90
N THR A 278 -0.12 -19.56 -4.93
CA THR A 278 0.97 -19.86 -5.86
C THR A 278 1.89 -18.66 -6.08
N GLY A 279 3.21 -18.89 -5.94
CA GLY A 279 4.27 -17.91 -6.14
C GLY A 279 5.04 -17.56 -4.87
N SER A 280 6.02 -16.68 -5.02
CA SER A 280 6.99 -16.27 -3.98
C SER A 280 7.52 -14.87 -4.25
N ASN A 281 8.16 -14.25 -3.26
CA ASN A 281 8.82 -12.93 -3.39
C ASN A 281 10.35 -13.02 -3.24
N PRO A 282 11.09 -13.51 -4.26
CA PRO A 282 12.53 -13.70 -4.18
C PRO A 282 13.31 -12.38 -4.02
N GLY A 283 14.54 -12.50 -3.55
CA GLY A 283 15.45 -11.38 -3.29
C GLY A 283 16.58 -11.79 -2.34
N CYS A 284 17.50 -10.89 -2.01
CA CYS A 284 18.66 -11.15 -1.13
C CYS A 284 19.38 -12.49 -1.38
N ASN A 285 19.48 -12.93 -2.64
CA ASN A 285 20.01 -14.25 -3.04
C ASN A 285 19.25 -15.47 -2.46
N THR A 286 17.95 -15.33 -2.23
CA THR A 286 17.05 -16.36 -1.71
C THR A 286 15.75 -16.43 -2.52
N ASN A 287 14.96 -17.47 -2.29
CA ASN A 287 13.59 -17.56 -2.83
C ASN A 287 12.58 -16.72 -2.04
N GLY A 288 13.00 -16.04 -0.97
CA GLY A 288 12.14 -15.25 -0.10
C GLY A 288 11.08 -16.09 0.62
N PHE A 289 9.91 -15.50 0.82
CA PHE A 289 8.74 -16.20 1.32
C PHE A 289 7.91 -16.75 0.16
N TYR A 290 7.03 -17.70 0.46
CA TYR A 290 6.15 -18.31 -0.53
C TYR A 290 4.70 -18.24 -0.07
N THR A 291 3.82 -18.18 -1.05
CA THR A 291 2.38 -18.18 -0.83
C THR A 291 1.89 -19.54 -0.34
N MET A 292 0.85 -19.53 0.49
CA MET A 292 0.19 -20.75 0.99
C MET A 292 -1.20 -20.40 1.49
N SER A 293 -2.03 -21.41 1.76
CA SER A 293 -3.42 -21.11 2.16
C SER A 293 -3.52 -20.28 3.45
N GLY A 294 -4.26 -19.18 3.34
CA GLY A 294 -4.43 -18.16 4.37
C GLY A 294 -3.48 -16.98 4.16
N TRP A 295 -3.19 -16.25 5.24
CA TRP A 295 -2.27 -15.13 5.14
C TRP A 295 -0.84 -15.59 4.86
N ASP A 296 -0.15 -14.91 3.96
CA ASP A 296 1.28 -15.03 3.72
C ASP A 296 1.97 -13.65 3.52
N PRO A 297 3.29 -13.55 3.76
CA PRO A 297 4.05 -12.31 3.57
C PRO A 297 4.45 -12.08 2.10
N VAL A 298 3.59 -12.44 1.16
CA VAL A 298 3.73 -12.18 -0.28
C VAL A 298 2.50 -11.43 -0.79
N THR A 299 1.32 -11.95 -0.47
CA THR A 299 0.01 -11.47 -0.94
C THR A 299 -0.97 -11.14 0.19
N GLY A 300 -0.54 -11.28 1.44
CA GLY A 300 -1.35 -10.98 2.60
C GLY A 300 -2.52 -11.94 2.70
N LEU A 301 -3.72 -11.41 2.95
CA LEU A 301 -4.97 -12.17 2.96
C LEU A 301 -5.49 -12.51 1.56
N GLY A 302 -4.85 -12.01 0.50
CA GLY A 302 -5.24 -12.24 -0.89
C GLY A 302 -5.92 -11.04 -1.56
N SER A 303 -6.61 -11.30 -2.68
CA SER A 303 -7.22 -10.27 -3.52
C SER A 303 -8.70 -10.03 -3.18
N PRO A 304 -9.21 -8.79 -3.30
CA PRO A 304 -10.58 -8.45 -2.94
C PRO A 304 -11.60 -8.96 -3.96
N ASP A 305 -12.62 -9.65 -3.45
CA ASP A 305 -13.87 -9.86 -4.16
C ASP A 305 -14.89 -8.80 -3.70
N TYR A 306 -15.30 -7.92 -4.62
CA TYR A 306 -16.19 -6.81 -4.28
C TYR A 306 -17.55 -7.28 -3.71
N VAL A 307 -18.10 -8.37 -4.24
CA VAL A 307 -19.39 -8.90 -3.79
C VAL A 307 -19.26 -9.42 -2.36
N ASN A 308 -18.20 -10.16 -2.08
CA ASN A 308 -17.97 -10.69 -0.74
C ASN A 308 -17.62 -9.57 0.27
N LEU A 309 -16.89 -8.53 -0.15
CA LEU A 309 -16.63 -7.36 0.69
C LEU A 309 -17.91 -6.59 1.04
N ARG A 310 -18.81 -6.38 0.08
CA ARG A 310 -20.13 -5.77 0.33
C ARG A 310 -20.90 -6.56 1.38
N ALA A 311 -20.99 -7.89 1.20
CA ALA A 311 -21.66 -8.76 2.15
C ALA A 311 -21.02 -8.69 3.54
N ALA A 312 -19.68 -8.70 3.62
CA ALA A 312 -18.93 -8.57 4.87
C ALA A 312 -19.07 -7.20 5.56
N ALA A 313 -19.34 -6.14 4.79
CA ALA A 313 -19.66 -4.81 5.30
C ALA A 313 -21.15 -4.67 5.72
N GLY A 314 -21.94 -5.72 5.53
CA GLY A 314 -23.38 -5.74 5.83
C GLY A 314 -24.20 -4.90 4.87
N LEU A 315 -23.79 -4.84 3.61
CA LEU A 315 -24.56 -4.31 2.49
C LEU A 315 -25.35 -5.44 1.80
N PRO A 316 -26.50 -5.13 1.18
CA PRO A 316 -27.36 -6.10 0.51
C PRO A 316 -26.79 -6.61 -0.83
#